data_AF-A0A6G3XNW8-F1
#
_entry.id   AF-A0A6G3XNW8-F1
#
_cell.length_a   1.000
_cell.length_b   1.000
_cell.length_c   1.000
_cell.angle_alpha   90.00
_cell.angle_beta   90.00
_cell.angle_gamma   90.00
#
_symmetry.space_group_name_H-M   'P 1'
#
loop_
_entity.id
_entity.type
_entity.pdbx_description
1 polymer ?
#
loop_
_entity_poly.entity_id
_entity_poly.type
_entity_poly.pdbx_seq_one_letter_code
_entity_poly.pdbx_strand_id
1 'polypeptide(L)'
;LPDDGYQALPLVREQLEAYGVEVRTAPTGGDAQQALLTGAKLLWIESPSNPGLDVCDIRRLVGAAHAAGALVAVDNTLATPIGQRPLELGADFSVASDTKGMTGHGDILLGHVTCRDPRLTADVRRWRRV
;
A
#
# COMPACT_ATOMS: atom_id res chain seq x y z
N LEU A 1 -7.02 4.84 1.06
CA LEU A 1 -5.68 5.16 1.63
C LEU A 1 -5.81 5.21 3.15
N PRO A 2 -4.78 4.88 3.94
CA PRO A 2 -4.78 5.20 5.36
C PRO A 2 -4.78 6.72 5.57
N ASP A 3 -5.49 7.23 6.59
CA ASP A 3 -5.45 8.67 6.96
C ASP A 3 -4.38 8.99 8.01
N ASP A 4 -3.80 7.97 8.62
CA ASP A 4 -2.74 8.02 9.64
C ASP A 4 -1.39 7.51 9.14
N GLY A 5 -1.25 7.34 7.81
CA GLY A 5 -0.02 6.88 7.16
C GLY A 5 0.93 8.02 6.81
N TYR A 6 1.94 7.68 6.00
CA TYR A 6 3.04 8.57 5.66
C TYR A 6 2.60 9.97 5.23
N GLN A 7 3.32 10.99 5.69
CA GLN A 7 3.01 12.42 5.49
C GLN A 7 2.79 12.88 4.04
N ALA A 8 3.24 12.11 3.04
CA ALA A 8 3.03 12.43 1.63
C ALA A 8 1.70 11.88 1.07
N LEU A 9 0.96 11.03 1.81
CA LEU A 9 -0.32 10.47 1.37
C LEU A 9 -1.38 11.53 1.01
N PRO A 10 -1.48 12.69 1.71
CA PRO A 10 -2.36 13.77 1.27
C PRO A 10 -2.02 14.30 -0.13
N LEU A 11 -0.74 14.46 -0.47
CA LEU A 11 -0.30 14.89 -1.81
C LEU A 11 -0.61 13.81 -2.85
N VAL A 12 -0.43 12.53 -2.50
CA VAL A 12 -0.81 11.42 -3.37
C VAL A 12 -2.32 11.40 -3.62
N ARG A 13 -3.14 11.66 -2.59
CA ARG A 13 -4.59 11.81 -2.74
C ARG A 13 -4.92 12.91 -3.73
N GLU A 14 -4.39 14.12 -3.54
CA GLU A 14 -4.65 15.26 -4.44
C GLU A 14 -4.31 14.94 -5.90
N GLN A 15 -3.15 14.28 -6.12
CA GLN A 15 -2.74 13.88 -7.47
C GLN A 15 -3.68 12.83 -8.09
N LEU A 16 -4.11 11.83 -7.31
CA LEU A 16 -5.05 10.80 -7.77
C LEU A 16 -6.43 11.41 -8.11
N GLU A 17 -6.92 12.32 -7.27
CA GLU A 17 -8.17 13.03 -7.48
C GLU A 17 -8.09 13.92 -8.74
N ALA A 18 -6.94 14.55 -9.00
CA ALA A 18 -6.70 15.29 -10.24
C ALA A 18 -6.73 14.38 -11.50
N TYR A 19 -6.44 13.08 -11.36
CA TYR A 19 -6.62 12.07 -12.41
C TYR A 19 -8.03 11.50 -12.48
N GLY A 20 -8.97 12.03 -11.70
CA GLY A 20 -10.36 11.57 -11.67
C GLY A 20 -10.59 10.30 -10.86
N VAL A 21 -9.64 9.91 -10.00
CA VAL A 21 -9.78 8.76 -9.10
C VAL A 21 -10.48 9.21 -7.81
N GLU A 22 -11.55 8.52 -7.42
CA GLU A 22 -12.17 8.72 -6.11
C GLU A 22 -11.28 8.13 -5.00
N VAL A 23 -10.87 8.95 -4.02
CA VAL A 23 -10.00 8.52 -2.92
C VAL A 23 -10.73 8.56 -1.58
N ARG A 24 -11.01 7.37 -1.04
CA ARG A 24 -11.57 7.19 0.31
C ARG A 24 -10.44 6.91 1.31
N THR A 25 -10.58 7.47 2.51
CA THR A 25 -9.62 7.29 3.61
C THR A 25 -10.26 6.68 4.86
N ALA A 26 -9.47 5.91 5.60
CA ALA A 26 -9.85 5.35 6.89
C ALA A 26 -8.59 5.14 7.75
N PRO A 27 -8.72 5.13 9.08
CA PRO A 27 -7.60 4.86 9.98
C PRO A 27 -7.09 3.44 9.84
N THR A 28 -5.80 3.24 10.12
CA THR A 28 -5.16 1.92 10.10
C THR A 28 -5.74 1.00 11.17
N GLY A 29 -5.91 1.50 12.39
CA GLY A 29 -6.43 0.73 13.51
C GLY A 29 -7.85 0.20 13.33
N GLY A 30 -8.11 -0.99 13.87
CA GLY A 30 -9.45 -1.61 13.88
C GLY A 30 -9.94 -2.12 12.52
N ASP A 31 -9.08 -2.11 11.50
CA ASP A 31 -9.37 -2.50 10.11
C ASP A 31 -10.55 -1.71 9.51
N ALA A 32 -10.64 -0.42 9.83
CA ALA A 32 -11.73 0.47 9.43
C ALA A 32 -11.91 0.57 7.90
N GLN A 33 -10.86 0.27 7.13
CA GLN A 33 -10.89 0.27 5.66
C GLN A 33 -11.90 -0.74 5.09
N GLN A 34 -12.26 -1.78 5.85
CA GLN A 34 -13.22 -2.80 5.40
C GLN A 34 -14.57 -2.21 5.00
N ALA A 35 -15.03 -1.15 5.66
CA ALA A 35 -16.31 -0.51 5.39
C ALA A 35 -16.36 0.28 4.07
N LEU A 36 -15.21 0.51 3.42
CA LEU A 36 -15.07 1.41 2.27
C LEU A 36 -14.83 0.69 0.94
N LEU A 37 -14.84 -0.64 0.93
CA LEU A 37 -14.40 -1.45 -0.21
C LEU A 37 -15.40 -1.53 -1.37
N THR A 38 -16.68 -1.23 -1.16
CA THR A 38 -17.69 -1.30 -2.21
C THR A 38 -17.33 -0.42 -3.41
N GLY A 39 -17.08 -1.02 -4.57
CA GLY A 39 -16.71 -0.32 -5.79
C GLY A 39 -15.23 0.10 -5.88
N ALA A 40 -14.42 -0.16 -4.84
CA ALA A 40 -12.99 0.13 -4.87
C ALA A 40 -12.25 -0.73 -5.92
N LYS A 41 -11.19 -0.19 -6.51
CA LYS A 41 -10.29 -0.92 -7.42
C LYS A 41 -8.94 -1.26 -6.78
N LEU A 42 -8.55 -0.52 -5.75
CA LEU A 42 -7.33 -0.71 -5.00
C LEU A 42 -7.56 -0.37 -3.53
N LEU A 43 -7.18 -1.29 -2.64
CA LEU A 43 -6.95 -1.04 -1.23
C LEU A 43 -5.46 -0.81 -1.02
N TRP A 44 -5.08 0.37 -0.53
CA TRP A 44 -3.72 0.68 -0.09
C TRP A 44 -3.65 0.60 1.44
N ILE A 45 -2.72 -0.20 1.95
CA ILE A 45 -2.47 -0.42 3.38
C ILE A 45 -1.07 0.08 3.72
N GLU A 46 -0.90 0.69 4.88
CA GLU A 46 0.41 0.92 5.51
C GLU A 46 0.32 0.34 6.92
N SER A 47 1.13 -0.68 7.22
CA SER A 47 1.08 -1.33 8.54
C SER A 47 2.45 -1.88 8.94
N PRO A 48 3.06 -1.42 10.05
CA PRO A 48 2.57 -0.35 10.93
C PRO A 48 2.43 1.01 10.21
N SER A 49 1.48 1.85 10.63
CA SER A 49 1.32 3.21 10.07
C SER A 49 2.43 4.16 10.54
N ASN A 50 2.76 5.18 9.76
CA ASN A 50 3.75 6.20 10.13
C ASN A 50 3.08 7.57 10.33
N PRO A 51 3.17 8.20 11.52
CA PRO A 51 4.05 7.88 12.66
C PRO A 51 3.38 7.09 13.80
N GLY A 52 2.08 6.84 13.73
CA GLY A 52 1.29 6.28 14.85
C GLY A 52 1.63 4.85 15.22
N LEU A 53 2.23 4.09 14.29
CA LEU A 53 2.54 2.66 14.40
C LEU A 53 1.30 1.78 14.61
N ASP A 54 0.13 2.23 14.18
CA ASP A 54 -1.09 1.43 14.23
C ASP A 54 -0.97 0.24 13.28
N VAL A 55 -1.56 -0.88 13.69
CA VAL A 55 -1.48 -2.15 12.96
C VAL A 55 -2.87 -2.61 12.57
N CYS A 56 -2.97 -3.22 11.39
CA CYS A 56 -4.19 -3.82 10.85
C CYS A 56 -3.97 -5.30 10.50
N ASP A 57 -5.04 -6.10 10.46
CA ASP A 57 -4.97 -7.47 9.96
C ASP A 57 -4.98 -7.47 8.42
N ILE A 58 -3.77 -7.51 7.85
CA ILE A 58 -3.57 -7.54 6.40
C ILE A 58 -4.29 -8.72 5.74
N ARG A 59 -4.26 -9.93 6.33
CA ARG A 59 -4.91 -11.10 5.70
C ARG A 59 -6.42 -10.92 5.65
N ARG A 60 -7.00 -10.39 6.73
CA ARG A 60 -8.44 -10.11 6.83
C ARG A 60 -8.87 -9.05 5.80
N LEU A 61 -8.12 -7.95 5.72
CA LEU A 61 -8.38 -6.88 4.77
C LEU A 61 -8.20 -7.33 3.32
N VAL A 62 -7.20 -8.18 3.05
CA VAL A 62 -6.99 -8.79 1.72
C VAL A 62 -8.20 -9.60 1.30
N GLY A 63 -8.67 -10.51 2.16
CA GLY A 63 -9.85 -11.33 1.86
C GLY A 63 -11.09 -10.49 1.57
N ALA A 64 -11.32 -9.43 2.36
CA ALA A 64 -12.43 -8.52 2.14
C ALA A 64 -12.31 -7.72 0.83
N ALA A 65 -11.11 -7.22 0.51
CA ALA A 65 -10.85 -6.45 -0.71
C ALA A 65 -11.01 -7.32 -1.97
N HIS A 66 -10.45 -8.53 -1.97
CA HIS A 66 -10.60 -9.48 -3.06
C HIS A 66 -12.05 -9.89 -3.27
N ALA A 67 -12.82 -10.10 -2.20
CA ALA A 67 -14.26 -10.37 -2.29
C ALA A 67 -15.06 -9.20 -2.90
N ALA A 68 -14.59 -7.96 -2.73
CA ALA A 68 -15.14 -6.78 -3.37
C ALA A 68 -14.60 -6.52 -4.79
N GLY A 69 -13.67 -7.34 -5.28
CA GLY A 69 -13.04 -7.19 -6.60
C GLY A 69 -11.95 -6.11 -6.66
N ALA A 70 -11.40 -5.70 -5.52
CA ALA A 70 -10.31 -4.73 -5.43
C ALA A 70 -8.94 -5.42 -5.31
N LEU A 71 -7.90 -4.85 -5.91
CA LEU A 71 -6.51 -5.26 -5.67
C LEU A 71 -6.01 -4.71 -4.33
N VAL A 72 -4.93 -5.27 -3.79
CA VAL A 72 -4.34 -4.84 -2.52
C VAL A 72 -2.85 -4.54 -2.66
N ALA A 73 -2.47 -3.32 -2.27
CA ALA A 73 -1.08 -2.91 -2.13
C ALA A 73 -0.78 -2.61 -0.66
N VAL A 74 0.35 -3.12 -0.18
CA VAL A 74 0.84 -2.87 1.18
C VAL A 74 2.15 -2.10 1.10
N ASP A 75 2.19 -0.88 1.64
CA ASP A 75 3.43 -0.20 1.97
C ASP A 75 4.06 -0.90 3.18
N ASN A 76 5.19 -1.55 2.92
CA ASN A 76 5.94 -2.38 3.85
C ASN A 76 7.24 -1.69 4.31
N THR A 77 7.33 -0.37 4.16
CA THR A 77 8.55 0.40 4.44
C THR A 77 9.02 0.23 5.89
N LEU A 78 8.12 0.35 6.87
CA LEU A 78 8.48 0.26 8.29
C LEU A 78 8.83 -1.17 8.70
N ALA A 79 8.02 -2.16 8.31
CA ALA A 79 8.22 -3.54 8.73
C ALA A 79 9.38 -4.23 8.00
N THR A 80 9.69 -3.80 6.77
CA THR A 80 10.64 -4.43 5.83
C THR A 80 10.26 -5.88 5.46
N PRO A 81 10.86 -6.49 4.42
CA PRO A 81 10.63 -7.90 4.08
C PRO A 81 11.06 -8.89 5.19
N ILE A 82 11.89 -8.45 6.14
CA ILE A 82 12.33 -9.27 7.27
C ILE A 82 11.22 -9.39 8.32
N GLY A 83 10.53 -8.28 8.62
CA GLY A 83 9.48 -8.24 9.64
C GLY A 83 8.09 -8.62 9.12
N GLN A 84 7.82 -8.39 7.84
CA GLN A 84 6.51 -8.66 7.24
C GLN A 84 6.66 -8.99 5.76
N ARG A 85 5.94 -10.02 5.28
CA ARG A 85 5.94 -10.44 3.88
C ARG A 85 4.54 -10.31 3.30
N PRO A 86 4.11 -9.12 2.84
CA PRO A 86 2.72 -8.86 2.44
C PRO A 86 2.19 -9.82 1.38
N LEU A 87 3.04 -10.25 0.45
CA LEU A 87 2.65 -11.21 -0.58
C LEU A 87 2.28 -12.57 0.06
N GLU A 88 2.94 -13.02 1.11
CA GLU A 88 2.54 -14.25 1.84
C GLU A 88 1.24 -14.06 2.65
N LEU A 89 0.87 -12.81 2.93
CA LEU A 89 -0.40 -12.43 3.55
C LEU A 89 -1.53 -12.27 2.51
N GLY A 90 -1.23 -12.49 1.23
CA GLY A 90 -2.20 -12.48 0.13
C GLY A 90 -2.30 -11.18 -0.65
N ALA A 91 -1.52 -10.14 -0.30
CA ALA A 91 -1.51 -8.90 -1.06
C ALA A 91 -1.03 -9.13 -2.51
N ASP A 92 -1.52 -8.29 -3.43
CA ASP A 92 -1.11 -8.29 -4.83
C ASP A 92 0.23 -7.58 -5.03
N PHE A 93 0.46 -6.51 -4.24
CA PHE A 93 1.69 -5.73 -4.26
C PHE A 93 2.26 -5.52 -2.85
N SER A 94 3.58 -5.63 -2.74
CA SER A 94 4.36 -5.07 -1.64
C SER A 94 5.13 -3.87 -2.19
N VAL A 95 4.94 -2.70 -1.59
CA VAL A 95 5.63 -1.45 -1.95
C VAL A 95 6.56 -1.08 -0.80
N ALA A 96 7.73 -0.51 -1.09
CA ALA A 96 8.58 0.02 -0.03
C ALA A 96 9.42 1.22 -0.50
N SER A 97 9.63 2.16 0.43
CA SER A 97 10.71 3.14 0.34
C SER A 97 12.01 2.50 0.83
N ASP A 98 12.81 2.02 -0.12
CA ASP A 98 14.08 1.36 0.20
C ASP A 98 15.11 2.32 0.79
N THR A 99 14.93 3.62 0.55
CA THR A 99 15.66 4.73 1.19
C THR A 99 15.78 4.59 2.72
N LYS A 100 14.87 3.86 3.36
CA LYS A 100 14.74 3.72 4.82
C LYS A 100 15.50 2.50 5.32
N GLY A 101 14.80 1.56 5.96
CA GLY A 101 15.40 0.39 6.61
C GLY A 101 16.09 -0.58 5.65
N MET A 102 15.73 -0.58 4.36
CA MET A 102 16.31 -1.50 3.37
C MET A 102 17.73 -1.11 2.96
N THR A 103 17.98 0.17 2.65
CA THR A 103 19.36 0.65 2.44
C THR A 103 20.05 0.85 3.78
N GLY A 104 19.41 1.51 4.75
CA GLY A 104 19.90 1.70 6.12
C GLY A 104 21.02 2.74 6.28
N HIS A 105 21.55 3.29 5.19
CA HIS A 105 22.73 4.18 5.21
C HIS A 105 22.42 5.66 4.96
N GLY A 106 21.17 5.99 4.59
CA GLY A 106 20.75 7.39 4.41
C GLY A 106 21.40 8.13 3.22
N ASP A 107 21.94 7.40 2.26
CA ASP A 107 22.75 7.90 1.14
C ASP A 107 22.12 7.71 -0.24
N ILE A 108 21.05 6.92 -0.34
CA ILE A 108 20.39 6.58 -1.61
C ILE A 108 18.87 6.75 -1.49
N LEU A 109 18.29 7.42 -2.48
CA LEU A 109 16.84 7.44 -2.70
C LEU A 109 16.44 6.30 -3.63
N LEU A 110 15.69 5.34 -3.09
CA LEU A 110 15.19 4.17 -3.81
C LEU A 110 13.81 3.78 -3.28
N GLY A 111 13.02 3.19 -4.17
CA GLY A 111 11.81 2.47 -3.84
C GLY A 111 11.59 1.31 -4.80
N HIS A 112 10.89 0.28 -4.33
CA HIS A 112 10.56 -0.89 -5.14
C HIS A 112 9.10 -1.29 -4.97
N VAL A 113 8.63 -2.06 -5.95
CA VAL A 113 7.34 -2.76 -5.94
C VAL A 113 7.61 -4.22 -6.26
N THR A 114 7.15 -5.12 -5.39
CA THR A 114 7.19 -6.57 -5.61
C THR A 114 5.78 -7.08 -5.85
N CYS A 115 5.59 -7.87 -6.90
CA CYS A 115 4.32 -8.48 -7.30
C CYS A 115 4.56 -9.89 -7.84
N ARG A 116 3.58 -10.80 -7.68
CA ARG A 116 3.66 -12.15 -8.26
C ARG A 116 3.04 -12.26 -9.65
N ASP A 117 2.04 -11.45 -9.99
CA ASP A 117 1.39 -11.51 -11.31
C ASP A 117 2.27 -10.78 -12.36
N PRO A 118 2.76 -11.47 -13.40
CA PRO A 118 3.55 -10.84 -14.45
C PRO A 118 2.81 -9.74 -15.22
N ARG A 119 1.48 -9.82 -15.34
CA ARG A 119 0.66 -8.82 -16.02
C ARG A 119 0.62 -7.52 -15.21
N LEU A 120 0.34 -7.62 -13.91
CA LEU A 120 0.38 -6.48 -13.00
C LEU A 120 1.78 -5.84 -12.96
N THR A 121 2.83 -6.66 -12.96
CA THR A 121 4.22 -6.18 -13.02
C THR A 121 4.52 -5.43 -14.32
N ALA A 122 3.99 -5.91 -15.46
CA ALA A 122 4.14 -5.23 -16.74
C ALA A 122 3.43 -3.86 -16.76
N ASP A 123 2.24 -3.76 -16.18
CA ASP A 123 1.50 -2.49 -16.09
C ASP A 123 2.25 -1.45 -15.23
N VAL A 124 2.78 -1.85 -14.07
CA VAL A 124 3.61 -0.97 -13.23
C VAL A 124 4.85 -0.49 -13.98
N ARG A 125 5.53 -1.40 -14.70
CA ARG A 125 6.72 -1.06 -15.51
C ARG A 125 6.40 -0.13 -16.67
N ARG A 126 5.22 -0.29 -17.29
CA ARG A 126 4.76 0.58 -18.36
C ARG A 126 4.53 1.99 -17.82
N TRP A 127 3.76 2.13 -16.73
CA TRP A 127 3.47 3.42 -16.12
C TRP A 127 4.73 4.18 -15.69
N ARG A 128 5.74 3.49 -15.14
CA ARG A 128 7.03 4.10 -14.75
C ARG A 128 7.75 4.83 -15.91
N ARG A 129 7.48 4.47 -17.16
CA ARG A 129 8.18 5.01 -18.35
C ARG A 129 7.40 6.12 -19.07
N VAL A 130 6.14 6.32 -18.71
CA VAL A 130 5.26 7.34 -19.29
C VAL A 130 5.36 8.58 -18.41
#